data_AF-A0A2E2EGL3-F1
#
_entry.id   AF-A0A2E2EGL3-F1
#
_cell.length_a   1.000
_cell.length_b   1.000
_cell.length_c   1.000
_cell.angle_alpha   90.00
_cell.angle_beta   90.00
_cell.angle_gamma   90.00
#
_symmetry.space_group_name_H-M   'P 1'
#
loop_
_entity.id
_entity.type
_entity.pdbx_description
1 polymer ?
#
loop_
_entity_poly.entity_id
_entity_poly.type
_entity_poly.pdbx_seq_one_letter_code
_entity_poly.pdbx_strand_id
1 'polypeptide(L)'
;KNFMQVMEHEHLDFTNTFRSLSFPEKRPAQLGALMDNWSHILQEQNLSMAKTQSKLKKINPQIIPRNHIVENALAQAYQNNLEEYEKLYELIQNPFEEKNIDSKYLTPPKKGQEITRTFCGT
;
A
#
# COMPACT_ATOMS: atom_id res chain seq x y z
N LYS A 1 -21.38 -1.78 7.41
CA LYS A 1 -20.32 -2.40 6.58
C LYS A 1 -19.06 -2.49 7.43
N ASN A 2 -18.32 -3.58 7.38
CA ASN A 2 -17.01 -3.67 8.02
C ASN A 2 -15.92 -3.05 7.10
N PHE A 3 -14.69 -2.95 7.61
CA PHE A 3 -13.57 -2.33 6.90
C PHE A 3 -13.31 -2.96 5.52
N MET A 4 -13.26 -4.28 5.44
CA MET A 4 -12.99 -5.00 4.18
C MET A 4 -14.10 -4.79 3.15
N GLN A 5 -15.36 -4.77 3.59
CA GLN A 5 -16.51 -4.50 2.72
C GLN A 5 -16.51 -3.08 2.13
N VAL A 6 -16.01 -2.09 2.88
CA VAL A 6 -15.86 -0.73 2.35
C VAL A 6 -14.75 -0.69 1.32
N MET A 7 -13.60 -1.31 1.60
CA MET A 7 -12.49 -1.37 0.64
C MET A 7 -12.89 -2.04 -0.68
N GLU A 8 -13.61 -3.16 -0.59
CA GLU A 8 -14.11 -3.89 -1.76
C GLU A 8 -15.08 -3.03 -2.58
N HIS A 9 -16.10 -2.46 -1.93
CA HIS A 9 -17.13 -1.66 -2.58
C HIS A 9 -16.58 -0.37 -3.23
N GLU A 10 -15.60 0.25 -2.59
CA GLU A 10 -14.99 1.50 -3.03
C GLU A 10 -13.73 1.28 -3.88
N HIS A 11 -13.37 0.03 -4.17
CA HIS A 11 -12.17 -0.35 -4.91
C HIS A 11 -10.88 0.29 -4.37
N LEU A 12 -10.74 0.36 -3.05
CA LEU A 12 -9.59 0.97 -2.41
C LEU A 12 -8.37 0.06 -2.51
N ASP A 13 -7.20 0.65 -2.81
CA ASP A 13 -5.94 -0.09 -2.87
C ASP A 13 -5.59 -0.69 -1.50
N PHE A 14 -5.33 -1.99 -1.46
CA PHE A 14 -5.11 -2.71 -0.21
C PHE A 14 -3.94 -2.12 0.59
N THR A 15 -2.76 -2.10 -0.01
CA THR A 15 -1.52 -1.66 0.66
C THR A 15 -1.61 -0.21 1.11
N ASN A 16 -2.03 0.70 0.23
CA ASN A 16 -2.11 2.13 0.55
C ASN A 16 -3.17 2.39 1.61
N THR A 17 -4.30 1.69 1.58
CA THR A 17 -5.37 1.85 2.57
C THR A 17 -4.91 1.40 3.95
N PHE A 18 -4.34 0.20 4.08
CA PHE A 18 -3.77 -0.26 5.35
C PHE A 18 -2.62 0.65 5.83
N ARG A 19 -1.73 1.10 4.92
CA ARG A 19 -0.65 2.05 5.29
C ARG A 19 -1.23 3.35 5.83
N SER A 20 -2.29 3.89 5.24
CA SER A 20 -2.96 5.13 5.67
C SER A 20 -3.58 5.06 7.07
N LEU A 21 -3.83 3.88 7.62
CA LEU A 21 -4.30 3.76 9.01
C LEU A 21 -3.27 4.35 10.00
N SER A 22 -2.00 4.34 9.62
CA SER A 22 -0.89 4.95 10.37
C SER A 22 -0.84 6.48 10.29
N PHE A 23 -1.59 7.08 9.36
CA PHE A 23 -1.53 8.48 8.94
C PHE A 23 -2.95 9.05 8.77
N PRO A 24 -3.60 9.54 9.84
CA PRO A 24 -4.98 10.02 9.82
C PRO A 24 -5.31 10.95 8.65
N GLU A 25 -4.37 11.83 8.31
CA GLU A 25 -4.49 12.84 7.25
C GLU A 25 -4.48 12.25 5.83
N LYS A 26 -4.03 10.99 5.66
CA LYS A 26 -3.93 10.31 4.35
C LYS A 26 -5.04 9.29 4.13
N ARG A 27 -5.99 9.16 5.07
CA ARG A 27 -7.03 8.15 5.00
C ARG A 27 -8.07 8.51 3.92
N PRO A 28 -8.52 7.54 3.13
CA PRO A 28 -9.68 7.71 2.26
C PRO A 28 -10.90 8.20 3.05
N ALA A 29 -11.61 9.20 2.53
CA ALA A 29 -12.80 9.76 3.18
C ALA A 29 -13.90 8.70 3.41
N GLN A 30 -13.96 7.70 2.53
CA GLN A 30 -14.87 6.55 2.58
C GLN A 30 -14.75 5.74 3.89
N LEU A 31 -13.61 5.84 4.58
CA LEU A 31 -13.39 5.16 5.85
C LEU A 31 -13.86 5.96 7.07
N GLY A 32 -14.34 7.20 6.92
CA GLY A 32 -14.61 8.13 8.04
C GLY A 32 -15.36 7.50 9.21
N ALA A 33 -16.57 6.98 8.98
CA ALA A 33 -17.40 6.37 10.02
C ALA A 33 -16.74 5.15 10.70
N LEU A 34 -15.93 4.38 9.94
CA LEU A 34 -15.17 3.26 10.51
C LEU A 34 -14.02 3.73 11.39
N MET A 35 -13.39 4.86 11.03
CA MET A 35 -12.30 5.45 11.80
C MET A 35 -12.78 6.09 13.10
N ASP A 36 -13.98 6.66 13.11
CA ASP A 36 -14.62 7.19 14.32
C ASP A 36 -14.86 6.04 15.31
N ASN A 37 -15.47 4.95 14.84
CA ASN A 37 -15.69 3.76 15.66
C ASN A 37 -14.38 3.12 16.15
N TRP A 38 -13.37 3.02 15.27
CA TRP A 38 -12.06 2.47 15.66
C TRP A 38 -11.38 3.33 16.74
N SER A 39 -11.49 4.65 16.64
CA SER A 39 -10.93 5.56 17.64
C SER A 39 -11.60 5.39 19.01
N HIS A 40 -12.92 5.18 19.04
CA HIS A 40 -13.66 4.83 20.26
C HIS A 40 -13.18 3.52 20.87
N ILE A 41 -13.05 2.46 20.06
CA ILE A 41 -12.57 1.15 20.52
C ILE A 41 -11.16 1.24 21.13
N LEU A 42 -10.26 2.03 20.53
CA LEU A 42 -8.92 2.22 21.09
C LEU A 42 -8.96 2.91 22.46
N GLN A 43 -9.86 3.88 22.65
CA GLN A 43 -10.06 4.54 23.94
C GLN A 43 -10.60 3.58 25.00
N GLU A 44 -11.62 2.79 24.67
CA GLU A 44 -12.18 1.77 25.58
C GLU A 44 -11.14 0.72 26.01
N GLN A 45 -10.21 0.38 25.12
CA GLN A 45 -9.13 -0.56 25.40
C GLN A 45 -7.90 0.08 26.06
N ASN A 46 -7.94 1.37 26.42
CA ASN A 46 -6.81 2.14 26.96
C ASN A 46 -5.55 2.09 26.06
N LEU A 47 -5.76 1.99 24.74
CA LEU A 47 -4.68 1.98 23.76
C LEU A 47 -4.42 3.39 23.23
N SER A 48 -3.14 3.80 23.27
CA SER A 48 -2.71 5.07 22.68
C SER A 48 -2.78 5.00 21.16
N MET A 49 -3.43 6.00 20.55
CA MET A 49 -3.45 6.19 19.09
C MET A 49 -2.03 6.27 18.52
N ALA A 50 -1.15 7.06 19.13
CA ALA A 50 0.24 7.22 18.69
C ALA A 50 1.00 5.88 18.71
N LYS A 51 0.89 5.11 19.81
CA LYS A 51 1.51 3.77 19.89
C LYS A 51 0.95 2.82 18.85
N THR A 52 -0.35 2.90 18.58
CA THR A 52 -1.03 2.07 17.57
C THR A 52 -0.53 2.41 16.17
N GLN A 53 -0.45 3.69 15.81
CA GLN A 53 0.13 4.15 14.55
C GLN A 53 1.57 3.68 14.37
N SER A 54 2.43 3.80 15.40
CA SER A 54 3.80 3.29 15.33
C SER A 54 3.88 1.78 15.11
N LYS A 55 2.94 1.00 15.64
CA LYS A 55 2.84 -0.44 15.36
C LYS A 55 2.42 -0.70 13.92
N LEU A 56 1.38 0.01 13.44
CA LEU A 56 0.88 -0.14 12.08
C LEU A 56 1.95 0.19 11.02
N LYS A 57 2.80 1.20 11.25
CA LYS A 57 3.93 1.51 10.36
C LYS A 57 4.91 0.34 10.19
N LYS A 58 5.06 -0.51 11.21
CA LYS A 58 5.99 -1.66 11.19
C LYS A 58 5.43 -2.89 10.50
N ILE A 59 4.12 -2.98 10.33
CA ILE A 59 3.45 -4.17 9.77
C ILE A 59 2.76 -3.89 8.42
N ASN A 60 2.42 -2.63 8.15
CA ASN A 60 1.82 -2.21 6.88
C ASN A 60 2.92 -1.61 5.99
N PRO A 61 3.30 -2.28 4.89
CA PRO A 61 4.38 -1.79 4.04
C PRO A 61 3.98 -0.47 3.36
N GLN A 62 4.95 0.41 3.15
CA GLN A 62 4.82 1.59 2.28
C GLN A 62 4.83 1.19 0.80
N ILE A 63 5.62 0.19 0.41
CA ILE A 63 5.77 -0.25 -0.98
C ILE A 63 5.63 -1.76 -1.12
N ILE A 64 5.05 -2.21 -2.24
CA ILE A 64 5.01 -3.60 -2.68
C ILE A 64 5.44 -3.69 -4.15
N PRO A 65 5.95 -4.85 -4.62
CA PRO A 65 6.28 -5.06 -6.03
C PRO A 65 4.99 -5.21 -6.86
N ARG A 66 4.34 -4.09 -7.19
CA ARG A 66 3.08 -4.10 -7.98
C ARG A 66 3.34 -4.68 -9.37
N ASN A 67 2.47 -5.58 -9.84
CA ASN A 67 2.68 -6.31 -11.09
C ASN A 67 3.01 -5.41 -12.29
N HIS A 68 2.27 -4.31 -12.51
CA HIS A 68 2.53 -3.41 -13.64
C HIS A 68 3.93 -2.75 -13.61
N ILE A 69 4.50 -2.55 -12.42
CA ILE A 69 5.86 -2.02 -12.24
C ILE A 69 6.88 -3.13 -12.51
N VAL A 70 6.62 -4.33 -11.98
CA VAL A 70 7.46 -5.51 -12.22
C VAL A 70 7.54 -5.83 -13.71
N GLU A 71 6.40 -5.85 -14.41
CA GLU A 71 6.36 -6.07 -15.87
C GLU A 71 7.10 -4.98 -16.64
N ASN A 72 6.99 -3.70 -16.24
CA ASN A 72 7.77 -2.64 -16.85
C ASN A 72 9.28 -2.82 -16.63
N ALA A 73 9.70 -3.20 -15.41
CA ALA A 73 11.10 -3.49 -15.11
C ALA A 73 11.63 -4.67 -15.94
N LEU A 74 10.84 -5.73 -16.09
CA LEU A 74 11.18 -6.89 -16.92
C LEU A 74 11.27 -6.51 -18.41
N ALA A 75 10.32 -5.74 -18.93
CA ALA A 75 10.31 -5.27 -20.31
C ALA A 75 11.56 -4.46 -20.66
N GLN A 76 12.01 -3.60 -19.74
CA GLN A 76 13.25 -2.84 -19.89
C GLN A 76 14.49 -3.74 -19.79
N ALA A 77 14.48 -4.70 -18.86
CA ALA A 77 15.57 -5.65 -18.69
C ALA A 77 15.81 -6.50 -19.95
N TYR A 78 14.74 -6.89 -20.68
CA TYR A 78 14.87 -7.56 -21.97
C TYR A 78 15.57 -6.70 -23.05
N GLN A 79 15.60 -5.38 -22.87
CA GLN A 79 16.33 -4.44 -23.70
C GLN A 79 17.72 -4.08 -23.13
N ASN A 80 18.21 -4.88 -22.17
CA ASN A 80 19.45 -4.66 -21.41
C ASN A 80 19.45 -3.38 -20.56
N ASN A 81 18.29 -2.84 -20.22
CA ASN A 81 18.18 -1.72 -19.27
C ASN A 81 17.66 -2.22 -17.91
N LEU A 82 18.54 -2.23 -16.90
CA LEU A 82 18.24 -2.72 -15.56
C LEU A 82 17.86 -1.60 -14.57
N GLU A 83 17.82 -0.34 -15.00
CA GLU A 83 17.63 0.80 -14.11
C GLU A 83 16.33 0.72 -13.29
N GLU A 84 15.21 0.33 -13.92
CA GLU A 84 13.93 0.20 -13.20
C GLU A 84 13.93 -1.00 -12.25
N TYR A 85 14.59 -2.10 -12.62
CA TYR A 85 14.74 -3.27 -11.74
C TYR A 85 15.56 -2.94 -10.50
N GLU A 86 16.73 -2.32 -10.67
CA GLU A 86 17.62 -1.96 -9.56
C GLU A 86 16.93 -1.00 -8.60
N LYS A 87 16.23 0.02 -9.12
CA LYS A 87 15.44 0.95 -8.30
C LYS A 87 14.32 0.24 -7.55
N LEU A 88 13.54 -0.61 -8.23
CA LEU A 88 12.46 -1.35 -7.57
C LEU A 88 13.02 -2.27 -6.47
N TYR A 89 14.10 -2.99 -6.77
CA TYR A 89 14.77 -3.89 -5.85
C TYR A 89 15.24 -3.16 -4.58
N GLU A 90 15.93 -2.03 -4.71
CA GLU A 90 16.37 -1.20 -3.58
C GLU A 90 15.20 -0.76 -2.69
N LEU A 91 14.11 -0.31 -3.32
CA LEU A 91 12.94 0.18 -2.59
C LEU A 91 12.26 -0.93 -1.77
N ILE A 92 12.12 -2.13 -2.34
CA ILE A 92 11.42 -3.25 -1.69
C ILE A 92 12.25 -3.97 -0.61
N GLN A 93 13.56 -3.71 -0.48
CA GLN A 93 14.37 -4.33 0.58
C GLN A 93 13.90 -3.97 1.99
N ASN A 94 13.48 -2.70 2.19
CA ASN A 94 12.91 -2.26 3.47
C ASN A 94 11.52 -1.66 3.24
N PRO A 95 10.50 -2.49 3.00
CA PRO A 95 9.22 -2.01 2.49
C PRO A 95 8.40 -1.27 3.55
N PHE A 96 8.72 -1.40 4.84
CA PHE A 96 8.01 -0.77 5.96
C PHE A 96 8.57 0.59 6.36
N GLU A 97 9.83 0.86 6.01
CA GLU A 97 10.53 2.11 6.34
C GLU A 97 9.89 3.29 5.62
N GLU A 98 9.80 4.44 6.32
CA GLU A 98 9.34 5.68 5.71
C GLU A 98 10.44 6.25 4.81
N LYS A 99 10.28 6.04 3.50
CA LYS A 99 11.17 6.55 2.46
C LYS A 99 10.46 7.60 1.62
N ASN A 100 11.21 8.54 1.06
CA ASN A 100 10.69 9.41 0.00
C ASN A 100 10.70 8.62 -1.32
N ILE A 101 9.56 8.01 -1.65
CA ILE A 101 9.41 7.14 -2.82
C ILE A 101 8.64 7.90 -3.89
N ASP A 102 9.12 7.84 -5.14
CA ASP A 102 8.36 8.35 -6.28
C ASP A 102 6.95 7.72 -6.30
N SER A 103 5.94 8.58 -6.42
CA SER A 103 4.53 8.22 -6.53
C SER A 103 4.26 7.09 -7.53
N LYS A 104 5.06 6.95 -8.61
CA LYS A 104 4.92 5.87 -9.59
C LYS A 104 5.01 4.48 -8.96
N TYR A 105 5.77 4.31 -7.87
CA TYR A 105 5.91 3.03 -7.17
C TYR A 105 4.80 2.75 -6.17
N LEU A 106 4.06 3.79 -5.77
CA LEU A 106 3.01 3.70 -4.76
C LEU A 106 1.61 3.63 -5.40
N THR A 107 1.49 4.10 -6.64
CA THR A 107 0.21 4.24 -7.32
C THR A 107 -0.30 2.88 -7.82
N PRO A 108 -1.60 2.58 -7.64
CA PRO A 108 -2.23 1.40 -8.25
C PRO A 108 -2.15 1.44 -9.78
N PRO A 109 -2.27 0.30 -10.48
CA PRO A 109 -2.30 0.31 -11.95
C PRO A 109 -3.44 1.19 -12.46
N LYS A 110 -3.19 1.99 -13.50
CA LYS A 110 -4.26 2.66 -14.24
C LYS A 110 -5.05 1.64 -15.05
N LYS A 111 -6.24 2.05 -15.49
CA LYS A 111 -7.03 1.28 -16.46
C LYS A 111 -6.20 0.96 -17.71
N GLY A 112 -6.09 -0.32 -18.04
CA GLY A 112 -5.26 -0.86 -19.13
C GLY A 112 -3.83 -1.25 -18.72
N GLN A 113 -3.40 -0.97 -17.48
CA GLN A 113 -2.12 -1.44 -16.94
C GLN A 113 -2.30 -2.66 -16.02
N GLU A 114 -3.53 -3.13 -15.82
CA GLU A 114 -3.79 -4.31 -15.01
C GLU A 114 -3.19 -5.55 -15.68
N ILE A 115 -2.28 -6.21 -14.97
CA ILE A 115 -1.69 -7.47 -15.40
C ILE A 115 -2.65 -8.59 -15.00
N THR A 116 -3.42 -9.10 -15.96
CA THR A 116 -4.47 -10.11 -15.73
C THR A 116 -3.93 -11.54 -15.67
N ARG A 117 -2.66 -11.74 -16.00
CA ARG A 117 -2.00 -13.04 -15.99
C ARG A 117 -0.56 -12.87 -15.51
N THR A 118 -0.27 -13.40 -14.35
CA THR A 118 1.10 -13.55 -13.84
C THR A 118 1.52 -15.01 -14.02
N PHE A 119 2.78 -15.26 -14.36
CA PHE A 119 3.36 -16.61 -14.38
C PHE A 119 4.00 -16.97 -13.03
N CYS A 120 4.01 -16.03 -12.09
CA CYS A 120 4.47 -16.22 -10.72
C CYS A 120 3.36 -16.79 -9.81
N GLY A 121 2.76 -17.92 -10.20
CA GLY A 121 2.02 -18.82 -9.29
C GLY A 121 1.00 -18.24 -8.29
N THR A 122 0.32 -17.13 -8.61
CA THR A 122 -0.77 -16.55 -7.80
C THR A 122 -2.07 -16.56 -8.57
#